data_AF-A0A533RW14-F1
#
_entry.id   AF-A0A533RW14-F1
#
_cell.length_a   1.000
_cell.length_b   1.000
_cell.length_c   1.000
_cell.angle_alpha   90.00
_cell.angle_beta   90.00
_cell.angle_gamma   90.00
#
_symmetry.space_group_name_H-M   'P 1'
#
loop_
_entity.id
_entity.type
_entity.pdbx_description
1 polymer ?
#
loop_
_entity_poly.entity_id
_entity_poly.type
_entity_poly.pdbx_seq_one_letter_code
_entity_poly.pdbx_strand_id
1 'polypeptide(L)'
;MRPIRWDPALATGNELVDQQHEKMFELVNELHESIVECRSCEVQDEVLSRVIEHAKSHFRDEEALMRSVGYPGLLEQRTLHREFEAEVKRMADEY
;
A
#
# COMPACT_ATOMS: atom_id res chain seq x y z
N MET A 1 -16.45 -7.90 -2.59
CA MET A 1 -15.35 -8.70 -2.04
C MET A 1 -15.56 -8.76 -0.53
N ARG A 2 -14.88 -9.61 0.24
CA ARG A 2 -14.93 -9.52 1.72
C ARG A 2 -13.76 -8.65 2.19
N PRO A 3 -13.90 -7.91 3.31
CA PRO A 3 -12.79 -7.16 3.88
C PRO A 3 -11.62 -8.10 4.17
N ILE A 4 -10.42 -7.68 3.76
CA ILE A 4 -9.17 -8.41 3.99
C ILE A 4 -8.67 -8.08 5.39
N ARG A 5 -8.22 -9.07 6.14
CA ARG A 5 -7.67 -8.85 7.49
C ARG A 5 -6.17 -9.03 7.46
N TRP A 6 -5.47 -8.21 8.24
CA TRP A 6 -4.07 -8.44 8.52
C TRP A 6 -3.89 -9.85 9.09
N ASP A 7 -2.91 -10.56 8.55
CA ASP A 7 -2.51 -11.88 9.03
C ASP A 7 -1.11 -11.73 9.63
N PRO A 8 -0.90 -12.00 10.93
CA PRO A 8 0.42 -11.99 11.55
C PRO A 8 1.45 -12.87 10.84
N ALA A 9 1.03 -13.85 10.02
CA ALA A 9 1.94 -14.64 9.18
C ALA A 9 2.65 -13.81 8.09
N LEU A 10 2.16 -12.60 7.80
CA LEU A 10 2.78 -11.64 6.88
C LEU A 10 3.77 -10.69 7.57
N ALA A 11 3.94 -10.81 8.90
CA ALA A 11 4.86 -9.98 9.65
C ALA A 11 6.31 -10.23 9.20
N THR A 12 7.02 -9.14 8.97
CA THR A 12 8.45 -9.11 8.62
C THR A 12 9.34 -9.19 9.86
N GLY A 13 8.77 -8.96 11.05
CA GLY A 13 9.51 -8.83 12.31
C GLY A 13 10.12 -7.44 12.50
N ASN A 14 9.90 -6.51 11.56
CA ASN A 14 10.21 -5.11 11.73
C ASN A 14 8.94 -4.33 12.07
N GLU A 15 8.89 -3.79 13.28
CA GLU A 15 7.70 -3.13 13.83
C GLU A 15 7.18 -1.97 12.95
N LEU A 16 8.07 -1.16 12.38
CA LEU A 16 7.67 -0.06 11.51
C LEU A 16 6.99 -0.57 10.23
N VAL A 17 7.62 -1.56 9.58
CA VAL A 17 7.10 -2.17 8.34
C VAL A 17 5.76 -2.85 8.60
N ASP A 18 5.65 -3.60 9.69
CA ASP A 18 4.45 -4.36 10.02
C ASP A 18 3.27 -3.42 10.34
N GLN A 19 3.50 -2.32 11.07
CA GLN A 19 2.48 -1.29 11.31
C GLN A 19 2.04 -0.60 10.00
N GLN A 20 2.97 -0.35 9.08
CA GLN A 20 2.63 0.20 7.77
C GLN A 20 1.80 -0.78 6.93
N HIS A 21 2.11 -2.08 6.96
CA HIS A 21 1.29 -3.09 6.32
C HIS A 21 -0.12 -3.18 6.93
N GLU A 22 -0.24 -3.24 8.24
CA GLU A 22 -1.54 -3.22 8.93
C GLU A 22 -2.40 -2.04 8.48
N LYS A 23 -1.79 -0.85 8.43
CA LYS A 23 -2.49 0.35 7.97
C LYS A 23 -2.90 0.27 6.50
N MET A 24 -2.11 -0.36 5.63
CA MET A 24 -2.46 -0.59 4.23
C MET A 24 -3.74 -1.44 4.12
N PHE A 25 -3.87 -2.50 4.91
CA PHE A 25 -5.07 -3.35 4.93
C PHE A 25 -6.31 -2.56 5.36
N GLU A 26 -6.19 -1.69 6.36
CA GLU A 26 -7.29 -0.80 6.78
C GLU A 26 -7.74 0.12 5.64
N LEU A 27 -6.80 0.80 4.97
CA LEU A 27 -7.11 1.75 3.90
C LEU A 27 -7.75 1.05 2.69
N VAL A 28 -7.26 -0.14 2.32
CA VAL A 28 -7.85 -0.94 1.24
C VAL A 28 -9.28 -1.38 1.58
N ASN A 29 -9.55 -1.74 2.84
CA ASN A 29 -10.90 -2.05 3.28
C ASN A 29 -11.82 -0.83 3.25
N GLU A 30 -11.33 0.34 3.66
CA GLU A 30 -12.07 1.60 3.61
C GLU A 30 -12.43 1.97 2.17
N LEU A 31 -11.48 1.82 1.23
CA LEU A 31 -11.74 2.02 -0.19
C LEU A 31 -12.81 1.05 -0.68
N HIS A 32 -12.70 -0.23 -0.31
CA HIS A 32 -13.70 -1.23 -0.69
C HIS A 32 -15.09 -0.89 -0.16
N GLU A 33 -15.21 -0.48 1.09
CA GLU A 33 -16.47 -0.07 1.71
C GLU A 33 -17.08 1.14 0.98
N SER A 34 -16.27 2.16 0.65
CA SER A 34 -16.76 3.32 -0.10
C SER A 34 -17.38 2.96 -1.46
N ILE A 35 -16.83 1.94 -2.13
CA ILE A 35 -17.34 1.43 -3.40
C ILE A 35 -18.63 0.64 -3.18
N VAL A 36 -18.65 -0.27 -2.20
CA VAL A 36 -19.81 -1.14 -1.91
C VAL A 36 -21.02 -0.34 -1.44
N GLU A 37 -20.80 0.72 -0.66
CA GLU A 37 -21.85 1.62 -0.19
C GLU A 37 -22.25 2.68 -1.21
N CYS A 38 -21.65 2.67 -2.42
CA CYS A 38 -21.88 3.66 -3.46
C CYS A 38 -21.72 5.11 -2.95
N ARG A 39 -20.69 5.36 -2.12
CA ARG A 39 -20.34 6.72 -1.69
C ARG A 39 -19.94 7.55 -2.92
N SER A 40 -19.95 8.88 -2.80
CA SER A 40 -19.61 9.78 -3.92
C SER A 40 -18.22 9.50 -4.47
N CYS A 41 -18.00 9.81 -5.76
CA CYS A 41 -16.68 9.68 -6.38
C CYS A 41 -15.61 10.47 -5.62
N GLU A 42 -15.94 11.67 -5.13
CA GLU A 42 -15.03 12.48 -4.30
C GLU A 42 -14.52 11.74 -3.06
N VAL A 43 -15.39 11.01 -2.36
CA VAL A 43 -15.01 10.20 -1.19
C VAL A 43 -14.14 9.02 -1.61
N GLN A 44 -14.47 8.37 -2.73
CA GLN A 44 -13.67 7.26 -3.26
C GLN A 44 -12.26 7.74 -3.65
N ASP A 45 -12.16 8.89 -4.31
CA ASP A 45 -10.91 9.52 -4.75
C ASP A 45 -10.04 9.95 -3.57
N GLU A 46 -10.65 10.47 -2.50
CA GLU A 46 -9.94 10.82 -1.26
C GLU A 46 -9.32 9.57 -0.61
N VAL A 47 -10.08 8.49 -0.49
CA VAL A 47 -9.58 7.25 0.11
C VAL A 47 -8.52 6.60 -0.79
N LEU A 48 -8.71 6.58 -2.11
CA LEU A 48 -7.71 6.11 -3.06
C LEU A 48 -6.41 6.91 -2.96
N SER A 49 -6.50 8.24 -2.84
CA SER A 49 -5.34 9.11 -2.65
C SER A 49 -4.57 8.77 -1.37
N ARG A 50 -5.28 8.46 -0.29
CA ARG A 50 -4.67 8.00 0.97
C ARG A 50 -3.98 6.65 0.84
N VAL A 51 -4.56 5.69 0.11
CA VAL A 51 -3.91 4.40 -0.20
C VAL A 51 -2.60 4.62 -0.96
N ILE A 52 -2.63 5.46 -2.01
CA ILE A 52 -1.47 5.77 -2.85
C ILE A 52 -0.35 6.42 -2.03
N GLU A 53 -0.68 7.43 -1.23
CA GLU A 53 0.32 8.14 -0.42
C GLU A 53 0.94 7.22 0.64
N HIS A 54 0.11 6.38 1.28
CA HIS A 54 0.59 5.41 2.26
C HIS A 54 1.54 4.38 1.61
N ALA A 55 1.23 3.89 0.40
CA ALA A 55 2.09 2.96 -0.34
C ALA A 55 3.45 3.59 -0.65
N LYS A 56 3.46 4.83 -1.15
CA LYS A 56 4.71 5.57 -1.45
C LYS A 56 5.57 5.79 -0.22
N SER A 57 4.95 6.17 0.90
CA SER A 57 5.66 6.36 2.16
C SER A 57 6.27 5.04 2.65
N HIS A 58 5.47 3.98 2.63
CA HIS A 58 5.90 2.64 3.03
C HIS A 58 7.10 2.15 2.21
N PHE A 59 7.01 2.19 0.87
CA PHE A 59 8.11 1.77 -0.01
C PHE A 59 9.39 2.58 0.23
N ARG A 60 9.27 3.90 0.41
CA ARG A 60 10.42 4.76 0.72
C ARG A 60 11.11 4.32 2.02
N ASP A 61 10.32 4.06 3.06
CA ASP A 61 10.84 3.72 4.38
C ASP A 61 11.47 2.31 4.38
N GLU A 62 10.82 1.33 3.73
CA GLU A 62 11.33 -0.02 3.55
C GLU A 62 12.63 -0.03 2.73
N GLU A 63 12.67 0.67 1.60
CA GLU A 63 13.88 0.81 0.77
C GLU A 63 15.04 1.46 1.55
N ALA A 64 14.73 2.46 2.38
CA ALA A 64 15.73 3.11 3.23
C ALA A 64 16.28 2.13 4.29
N LEU A 65 15.41 1.33 4.90
CA LEU A 65 15.80 0.28 5.84
C LEU A 65 16.66 -0.78 5.17
N MET A 66 16.22 -1.35 4.05
CA MET A 66 16.95 -2.34 3.26
C MET A 66 18.33 -1.84 2.87
N ARG A 67 18.44 -0.58 2.41
CA ARG A 67 19.72 0.05 2.10
C ARG A 67 20.62 0.19 3.32
N SER A 68 20.06 0.57 4.47
CA SER A 68 20.84 0.79 5.70
C SER A 68 21.53 -0.47 6.22
N VAL A 69 20.95 -1.64 5.94
CA VAL A 69 21.49 -2.95 6.35
C VAL A 69 22.19 -3.69 5.21
N GLY A 70 22.31 -3.07 4.02
CA GLY A 70 22.94 -3.69 2.86
C GLY A 70 22.19 -4.91 2.32
N TYR A 71 20.85 -4.91 2.38
CA TYR A 71 20.03 -6.04 1.93
C TYR A 71 20.26 -6.36 0.44
N PRO A 72 20.65 -7.59 0.07
CA PRO A 72 21.01 -7.94 -1.31
C PRO A 72 19.89 -7.74 -2.33
N GLY A 73 18.64 -7.97 -1.94
CA GLY A 73 17.48 -7.89 -2.84
C GLY A 73 16.88 -6.48 -3.01
N LEU A 74 17.59 -5.42 -2.58
CA LEU A 74 17.07 -4.05 -2.67
C LEU A 74 16.69 -3.64 -4.09
N LEU A 75 17.50 -4.01 -5.09
CA LEU A 75 17.22 -3.61 -6.49
C LEU A 75 15.97 -4.29 -7.04
N GLU A 76 15.76 -5.56 -6.70
CA GLU A 76 14.59 -6.33 -7.11
C GLU A 76 13.32 -5.77 -6.45
N GLN A 77 13.37 -5.53 -5.13
CA GLN A 77 12.24 -4.96 -4.40
C GLN A 77 11.85 -3.58 -4.95
N ARG A 78 12.83 -2.70 -5.22
CA ARG A 78 12.60 -1.39 -5.82
C ARG A 78 11.91 -1.47 -7.16
N THR A 79 12.22 -2.48 -7.97
CA THR A 79 11.57 -2.69 -9.26
C THR A 79 10.09 -3.02 -9.05
N LEU A 80 9.78 -3.95 -8.14
CA LEU A 80 8.40 -4.33 -7.80
C LEU A 80 7.59 -3.14 -7.27
N HIS A 81 8.19 -2.30 -6.42
CA HIS A 81 7.53 -1.08 -5.92
C HIS A 81 7.19 -0.11 -7.05
N ARG A 82 8.11 0.11 -8.00
CA ARG A 82 7.88 1.00 -9.15
C ARG A 82 6.82 0.44 -10.10
N GLU A 83 6.80 -0.87 -10.30
CA GLU A 83 5.76 -1.54 -11.10
C GLU A 83 4.38 -1.38 -10.47
N PHE A 84 4.28 -1.56 -9.15
CA PHE A 84 3.05 -1.31 -8.40
C PHE A 84 2.58 0.15 -8.52
N GLU A 85 3.46 1.12 -8.26
CA GLU A 85 3.13 2.55 -8.40
C GLU A 85 2.64 2.89 -9.83
N ALA A 86 3.27 2.31 -10.84
CA ALA A 86 2.88 2.52 -12.23
C ALA A 86 1.51 1.91 -12.56
N GLU A 87 1.19 0.74 -12.00
CA GLU A 87 -0.12 0.11 -12.17
C GLU A 87 -1.22 0.92 -11.49
N VAL A 88 -1.00 1.35 -10.23
CA VAL A 88 -2.00 2.16 -9.52
C VAL A 88 -2.23 3.50 -10.23
N LYS A 89 -1.18 4.12 -10.78
CA LYS A 89 -1.33 5.32 -11.60
C LYS A 89 -2.18 5.06 -12.84
N ARG A 90 -1.96 3.94 -13.55
CA ARG A 90 -2.78 3.57 -14.72
C ARG A 90 -4.25 3.42 -14.35
N MET A 91 -4.53 2.69 -13.27
CA MET A 91 -5.89 2.48 -12.80
C MET A 91 -6.59 3.80 -12.41
N ALA A 92 -5.86 4.72 -11.77
CA ALA A 92 -6.38 6.04 -11.40
C ALA A 92 -6.62 6.95 -12.61
N ASP A 93 -5.83 6.83 -13.68
CA ASP A 93 -6.02 7.60 -14.91
C ASP A 93 -7.19 7.03 -15.77
N GLU A 94 -7.63 5.79 -15.53
CA GLU A 94 -8.73 5.11 -16.23
C GLU A 94 -10.10 5.24 -15.54
N TYR A 95 -10.13 5.73 -14.31
CA TYR A 95 -11.33 6.02 -13.52
C TYR A 95 -11.84 7.45 -13.76
#